data_AF-A0A9R1PV70-F1
#
_entry.id   AF-A0A9R1PV70-F1
#
_cell.length_a   1.000
_cell.length_b   1.000
_cell.length_c   1.000
_cell.angle_alpha   90.00
_cell.angle_beta   90.00
_cell.angle_gamma   90.00
#
_symmetry.space_group_name_H-M   'P 1'
#
loop_
_entity.id
_entity.type
_entity.pdbx_description
1 polymer ?
#
loop_
_entity_poly.entity_id
_entity_poly.type
_entity_poly.pdbx_seq_one_letter_code
_entity_poly.pdbx_strand_id
1 'polypeptide(L)'
;MQAKLQVLSPLVPVREVAFLRFCKQLGEGLWAVVDVSIDGLGMEQGLAVASTTANMNCRRLPSGCVVQDTPNGFCKLFMVLSDHCAV
;
A
#
# COMPACT_ATOMS: atom_id res chain seq x y z
N MET A 1 8.13 0.38 -6.19
CA MET A 1 8.64 -0.02 -4.85
C MET A 1 8.26 -1.48 -4.62
N GLN A 2 9.15 -2.28 -4.03
CA GLN A 2 8.86 -3.67 -3.61
C GLN A 2 8.96 -3.74 -2.08
N ALA A 3 8.06 -4.47 -1.43
CA ALA A 3 8.06 -4.63 0.02
C ALA A 3 7.52 -6.00 0.44
N LYS A 4 7.85 -6.40 1.67
CA LYS A 4 7.28 -7.57 2.34
C LYS A 4 6.23 -7.10 3.35
N LEU A 5 4.98 -7.48 3.12
CA LEU A 5 3.87 -7.19 4.01
C LEU A 5 3.68 -8.36 4.98
N GLN A 6 3.91 -8.09 6.27
CA GLN A 6 3.67 -9.03 7.35
C GLN A 6 2.55 -8.49 8.25
N VAL A 7 1.49 -9.27 8.39
CA VAL A 7 0.44 -9.03 9.39
C VAL A 7 0.88 -9.69 10.70
N LEU A 8 0.52 -9.10 11.84
CA LEU A 8 0.80 -9.66 13.17
C LEU A 8 -0.13 -10.85 13.50
N SER A 9 -0.29 -11.77 12.56
CA SER A 9 -1.03 -13.03 12.72
C SER A 9 -0.18 -14.18 12.19
N PRO A 10 0.11 -15.21 13.01
CA PRO A 10 0.92 -16.35 12.59
C PRO A 10 0.25 -17.19 11.50
N LEU A 11 -1.06 -17.01 11.29
CA LEU A 11 -1.85 -17.73 10.28
C LEU A 11 -1.80 -17.07 8.89
N VAL A 12 -1.24 -15.85 8.79
CA VAL A 12 -1.15 -15.11 7.53
C VAL A 12 0.31 -15.10 7.06
N PRO A 13 0.63 -15.75 5.93
CA PRO A 13 2.00 -15.75 5.42
C PRO A 13 2.42 -14.34 4.98
N VAL A 14 3.72 -14.07 5.05
CA VAL A 14 4.30 -12.83 4.53
C VAL A 14 4.07 -12.78 3.02
N ARG A 15 3.62 -11.63 2.51
CA ARG A 15 3.33 -11.41 1.09
C ARG A 15 4.33 -10.42 0.50
N GLU A 16 4.89 -10.75 -0.66
CA GLU A 16 5.64 -9.78 -1.46
C GLU A 16 4.65 -8.92 -2.24
N VAL A 17 4.79 -7.60 -2.13
CA VAL A 17 3.91 -6.64 -2.79
C VAL A 17 4.75 -5.64 -3.59
N ALA A 18 4.26 -5.30 -4.77
CA ALA A 18 4.79 -4.20 -5.55
C ALA A 18 3.75 -3.07 -5.61
N PHE A 19 4.22 -1.84 -5.44
CA PHE A 19 3.36 -0.66 -5.48
C PHE A 19 4.11 0.57 -5.99
N LEU A 20 3.35 1.54 -6.48
CA LEU A 20 3.82 2.89 -6.77
C LEU A 20 3.60 3.75 -5.53
N ARG A 21 4.62 4.52 -5.15
CA ARG A 21 4.55 5.51 -4.07
C ARG A 21 4.64 6.90 -4.67
N PHE A 22 3.66 7.74 -4.38
CA PHE A 22 3.65 9.15 -4.74
C PHE A 22 3.73 10.00 -3.48
N CYS A 23 4.69 10.93 -3.44
CA CYS A 23 4.86 11.88 -2.35
C CYS A 23 4.66 13.29 -2.89
N LYS A 24 3.82 14.10 -2.23
CA LYS A 24 3.59 15.49 -2.60
C LYS A 24 3.52 16.37 -1.37
N GLN A 25 4.30 17.45 -1.40
CA GLN A 25 4.12 18.53 -0.43
C GLN A 25 2.85 19.31 -0.77
N LEU A 26 1.91 19.34 0.18
CA LEU A 26 0.66 20.09 0.05
C LEU A 26 0.79 21.52 0.57
N GLY A 27 1.78 21.76 1.44
CA GLY A 27 2.12 23.05 2.02
C GLY A 27 3.38 22.95 2.88
N GLU A 28 3.80 24.05 3.49
CA GLU A 28 4.92 24.04 4.44
C GLU A 28 4.63 23.07 5.59
N GLY A 29 5.54 22.12 5.82
CA GLY A 29 5.38 21.07 6.83
C GLY A 29 4.22 20.09 6.60
N LEU A 30 3.57 20.07 5.43
CA LEU A 30 2.43 19.18 5.13
C LEU A 30 2.70 18.32 3.89
N TRP A 31 2.69 17.01 4.06
CA TRP A 31 3.00 16.04 3.02
C TRP A 31 1.91 14.98 2.89
N ALA A 32 1.56 14.62 1.66
CA ALA A 32 0.76 13.44 1.35
C ALA A 32 1.66 12.36 0.74
N VAL A 33 1.52 11.13 1.25
CA VAL A 33 2.15 9.93 0.73
C VAL A 33 1.04 8.96 0.35
N VAL A 34 1.03 8.48 -0.88
CA VAL A 34 0.02 7.54 -1.40
C VAL A 34 0.73 6.37 -2.08
N ASP A 35 0.34 5.18 -1.67
CA ASP A 35 0.77 3.89 -2.19
C ASP A 35 -0.39 3.24 -2.97
N VAL A 36 -0.14 2.88 -4.24
CA VAL A 36 -1.11 2.17 -5.09
C VAL A 36 -0.50 0.83 -5.52
N SER A 37 -1.17 -0.29 -5.22
CA SER A 37 -0.71 -1.62 -5.64
C SER A 37 -0.67 -1.73 -7.15
N ILE A 38 0.31 -2.46 -7.68
CA ILE A 38 0.33 -2.84 -9.11
C ILE A 38 -0.21 -4.27 -9.34
N ASP A 39 -0.78 -4.88 -8.30
CA ASP A 39 -1.37 -6.21 -8.34
C ASP A 39 -2.60 -6.20 -9.27
N GLY A 40 -2.45 -6.76 -10.48
CA GLY A 40 -3.52 -6.84 -11.48
C GLY A 40 -3.11 -6.49 -12.91
N LEU A 41 -1.99 -5.80 -13.13
CA LEU A 41 -1.56 -5.41 -14.47
C LEU A 41 -1.17 -6.59 -15.39
N GLY A 42 -0.88 -7.76 -14.82
CA GLY A 42 -0.61 -8.98 -15.59
C GLY A 42 -1.87 -9.70 -16.08
N MET A 43 -3.03 -9.46 -15.45
CA MET A 43 -4.29 -10.15 -15.78
C MET A 43 -4.91 -9.62 -17.09
N GLU A 44 -4.73 -8.34 -17.38
CA GLU A 44 -5.25 -7.68 -18.58
C GLU A 44 -4.40 -7.93 -19.85
N GLN A 45 -3.14 -8.36 -19.70
CA GLN A 45 -2.20 -8.58 -20.81
C GLN A 45 -2.02 -10.05 -21.20
N GLY A 46 -2.80 -10.97 -20.61
CA GLY A 46 -2.75 -12.41 -20.94
C GLY A 46 -1.42 -13.11 -20.61
N LEU A 47 -0.43 -12.37 -20.09
CA LEU A 47 0.81 -12.89 -19.57
C LEU A 47 0.55 -13.41 -18.16
N ALA A 48 0.18 -14.68 -18.09
CA ALA A 48 0.27 -15.49 -16.90
C ALA A 48 1.73 -15.58 -16.43
N VAL A 49 2.30 -14.48 -15.94
CA VAL A 49 3.43 -14.55 -15.03
C VAL A 49 2.83 -15.07 -13.74
N ALA A 50 2.98 -16.37 -13.56
CA ALA A 50 2.54 -17.11 -12.40
C ALA A 50 2.96 -16.40 -11.11
N SER A 51 2.08 -15.58 -10.54
CA SER A 51 2.05 -15.46 -9.09
C SER A 51 1.30 -16.71 -8.62
N THR A 52 2.01 -17.58 -7.92
CA THR A 52 1.55 -18.89 -7.42
C THR A 52 0.50 -18.77 -6.31
N THR A 53 -0.39 -17.79 -6.42
CA THR A 53 -1.41 -17.42 -5.44
C THR A 53 -2.73 -17.07 -6.13
N ALA A 54 -3.13 -17.88 -7.11
CA ALA A 54 -4.39 -17.78 -7.84
C ALA A 54 -5.66 -18.03 -6.97
N ASN A 55 -5.62 -17.81 -5.66
CA ASN A 55 -6.75 -18.02 -4.74
C ASN A 55 -6.82 -16.99 -3.59
N MET A 56 -6.26 -15.79 -3.75
CA MET A 56 -6.51 -14.69 -2.83
C MET A 56 -6.83 -13.42 -3.64
N ASN A 57 -8.11 -13.11 -3.81
CA ASN A 57 -8.60 -11.86 -4.42
C ASN A 57 -8.33 -10.62 -3.53
N CYS A 58 -7.22 -10.60 -2.80
CA CYS A 58 -6.83 -9.49 -1.94
C CYS A 58 -6.02 -8.47 -2.77
N ARG A 59 -6.70 -7.60 -3.52
CA ARG A 59 -6.02 -6.44 -4.14
C ARG A 59 -5.86 -5.36 -3.07
N ARG A 60 -4.62 -4.96 -2.79
CA ARG A 60 -4.37 -3.83 -1.89
C ARG A 60 -4.86 -2.54 -2.56
N LEU A 61 -5.95 -1.96 -2.07
CA LEU A 61 -6.43 -0.69 -2.61
C LEU A 61 -5.46 0.46 -2.27
N PRO A 62 -5.63 1.65 -2.88
CA PRO A 62 -4.82 2.82 -2.54
C PRO A 62 -4.81 3.05 -1.03
N SER A 63 -3.60 3.10 -0.48
CA SER A 63 -3.34 3.34 0.94
C SER A 63 -2.36 4.49 1.07
N GLY A 64 -2.35 5.21 2.18
CA GLY A 64 -1.44 6.33 2.32
C GLY A 64 -1.54 7.03 3.65
N CYS A 65 -0.81 8.13 3.77
CA CYS A 65 -0.92 9.01 4.91
C CYS A 65 -0.73 10.48 4.54
N VAL A 66 -1.25 11.35 5.39
CA VAL A 66 -0.91 12.76 5.44
C VAL A 66 -0.10 13.01 6.70
N VAL A 67 1.07 13.60 6.54
CA VAL A 67 2.01 13.93 7.60
C VAL A 67 2.04 15.45 7.74
N GLN A 68 1.78 15.95 8.94
CA GLN A 68 1.87 17.37 9.27
C GLN A 68 2.86 17.59 10.41
N ASP A 69 3.92 18.35 10.13
CA ASP A 69 4.90 18.75 11.14
C ASP A 69 4.27 19.71 12.16
N THR A 70 4.70 19.59 13.42
CA THR A 70 4.30 20.50 14.49
C THR A 70 5.54 21.17 15.10
N PRO A 71 5.44 22.44 15.58
CA PRO A 71 6.60 23.20 16.07
C PRO A 71 7.33 22.59 17.28
N ASN A 72 6.70 21.62 17.96
CA ASN A 72 7.26 20.91 19.11
C ASN A 72 8.14 19.71 18.70
N GLY A 73 8.46 19.54 17.41
CA GLY A 73 9.30 18.46 16.90
C GLY A 73 8.58 17.12 16.71
N PHE A 74 7.25 17.11 16.83
CA PHE A 74 6.41 15.95 16.52
C PHE A 74 5.73 16.12 15.15
N CYS A 75 5.00 15.10 14.72
CA CYS A 75 4.12 15.18 13.56
C CYS A 75 2.75 14.57 13.85
N LYS A 76 1.72 15.09 13.20
CA LYS A 76 0.40 14.48 13.14
C LYS A 76 0.33 13.58 11.91
N LEU A 77 -0.19 12.37 12.10
CA LEU A 77 -0.35 11.38 11.05
C LEU A 77 -1.83 11.09 10.84
N PHE A 78 -2.31 11.29 9.61
CA PHE A 78 -3.64 10.84 9.20
C PHE A 78 -3.48 9.70 8.20
N MET A 79 -3.99 8.52 8.54
CA MET A 79 -3.91 7.34 7.67
C MET A 79 -5.13 7.26 6.76
N VAL A 80 -4.90 6.94 5.49
CA VAL A 80 -5.96 6.56 4.54
C VAL A 80 -5.77 5.08 4.24
N LEU A 81 -6.69 4.26 4.74
CA LEU A 81 -6.75 2.83 4.49
C LEU A 81 -8.01 2.58 3.67
N SER A 82 -7.82 2.14 2.44
CA SER A 82 -8.88 1.53 1.66
C SER A 82 -8.66 0.03 1.78
N ASP A 83 -9.50 -0.68 2.52
CA ASP A 83 -9.40 -2.13 2.62
C ASP A 83 -10.62 -2.76 1.93
N HIS A 84 -10.38 -3.53 0.87
CA HIS A 84 -11.34 -4.49 0.34
C HIS A 84 -10.67 -5.85 0.37
N CYS A 85 -10.50 -6.38 1.59
CA CYS A 85 -10.14 -7.78 1.77
C CYS A 85 -11.43 -8.58 1.79
N ALA A 86 -11.79 -9.23 0.68
CA ALA A 86 -12.66 -10.39 0.76
C ALA A 86 -11.84 -11.48 1.45
N VAL A 87 -12.13 -11.75 2.72
CA VAL A 87 -11.69 -12.97 3.41
C VAL A 87 -12.57 -14.12 2.94
#